data_AF-A0A963SFR2-F1
#
_entry.id   AF-A0A963SFR2-F1
#
_cell.length_a   1.000
_cell.length_b   1.000
_cell.length_c   1.000
_cell.angle_alpha   90.00
_cell.angle_beta   90.00
_cell.angle_gamma   90.00
#
_symmetry.space_group_name_H-M   'P 1'
#
loop_
_entity.id
_entity.type
_entity.pdbx_description
1 polymer ?
#
loop_
_entity_poly.entity_id
_entity_poly.type
_entity_poly.pdbx_seq_one_letter_code
_entity_poly.pdbx_strand_id
1 'polypeptide(L)'
;KAMRKRGEMVERSFAHVLDRGGMRRAWLRGRENVHKRYLIHVAGFNLGILMRALFGCGTPRGARGASKAFLFVVQTDVALVIALVAEFDGERAMLLIVFTPEGADRPG
;
A
#
# COMPACT_ATOMS: atom_id res chain seq x y z
N LYS A 1 23.08 17.73 -8.62
CA LYS A 1 22.67 17.71 -7.18
C LYS A 1 21.20 17.31 -6.97
N ALA A 2 20.24 17.83 -7.74
CA ALA A 2 18.81 17.55 -7.57
C ALA A 2 18.42 16.07 -7.73
N MET A 3 18.96 15.38 -8.74
CA MET A 3 18.64 13.96 -8.99
C MET A 3 19.07 13.02 -7.85
N ARG A 4 20.22 13.29 -7.22
CA ARG A 4 20.72 12.50 -6.09
C ARG A 4 19.79 12.59 -4.87
N LYS A 5 19.30 13.80 -4.57
CA LYS A 5 18.40 14.05 -3.42
C LYS A 5 17.01 13.46 -3.66
N ARG A 6 16.54 13.46 -4.92
CA ARG A 6 15.30 12.75 -5.32
C ARG A 6 15.44 11.24 -5.18
N GLY A 7 16.53 10.67 -5.68
CA GLY A 7 16.81 9.23 -5.54
C GLY A 7 16.84 8.79 -4.08
N GLU A 8 17.60 9.48 -3.24
CA GLU A 8 17.67 9.17 -1.80
C GLU A 8 16.30 9.20 -1.10
N MET A 9 15.46 10.19 -1.43
CA MET A 9 14.14 10.33 -0.84
C MET A 9 13.21 9.17 -1.23
N VAL A 10 13.24 8.77 -2.49
CA VAL A 10 12.50 7.62 -3.02
C VAL A 10 13.00 6.32 -2.38
N GLU A 11 14.31 6.07 -2.40
CA GLU A 11 14.92 4.88 -1.80
C GLU A 11 14.58 4.74 -0.31
N ARG A 12 14.64 5.85 0.44
CA ARG A 12 14.35 5.86 1.89
C ARG A 12 12.88 5.52 2.18
N SER A 13 11.94 6.03 1.37
CA SER A 13 10.51 5.69 1.51
C SER A 13 10.23 4.21 1.21
N PHE A 14 10.96 3.61 0.26
CA PHE A 14 10.77 2.21 -0.10
C PHE A 14 11.57 1.22 0.75
N ALA A 15 12.63 1.64 1.45
CA ALA A 15 13.47 0.76 2.28
C ALA A 15 12.64 -0.06 3.29
N HIS A 16 11.61 0.53 3.89
CA HIS A 16 10.74 -0.18 4.82
C HIS A 16 9.87 -1.26 4.14
N VAL A 17 9.42 -1.03 2.91
CA VAL A 17 8.60 -1.99 2.16
C VAL A 17 9.46 -3.08 1.50
N LEU A 18 10.59 -2.69 0.90
CA LEU A 18 11.46 -3.59 0.15
C LEU A 18 12.33 -4.46 1.07
N ASP A 19 12.98 -3.85 2.05
CA ASP A 19 13.97 -4.55 2.88
C ASP A 19 13.32 -5.18 4.12
N ARG A 20 12.66 -4.36 4.95
CA ARG A 20 11.98 -4.85 6.16
C ARG A 20 10.66 -5.56 5.84
N GLY A 21 9.92 -5.07 4.86
CA GLY A 21 8.67 -5.66 4.38
C GLY A 21 8.86 -6.89 3.51
N GLY A 22 10.10 -7.25 3.17
CA GLY A 22 10.44 -8.49 2.48
C GLY A 22 10.05 -8.54 1.01
N MET A 23 9.64 -7.42 0.40
CA MET A 23 9.21 -7.39 -1.00
C MET A 23 10.34 -7.67 -1.99
N ARG A 24 11.61 -7.42 -1.62
CA ARG A 24 12.77 -7.85 -2.43
C ARG A 24 12.89 -9.37 -2.58
N ARG A 25 12.27 -10.13 -1.68
CA ARG A 25 12.31 -11.60 -1.62
C ARG A 25 10.94 -12.23 -1.85
N ALA A 26 9.97 -11.47 -2.37
CA ALA A 26 8.62 -11.96 -2.61
C ALA A 26 8.59 -12.89 -3.83
N TRP A 27 8.39 -14.19 -3.59
CA TRP A 27 8.21 -15.20 -4.63
C TRP A 27 6.74 -15.62 -4.70
N LEU A 28 6.08 -15.28 -5.80
CA LEU A 28 4.74 -15.75 -6.14
C LEU A 28 4.72 -16.16 -7.63
N ARG A 29 3.91 -17.16 -7.98
CA ARG A 29 3.81 -17.62 -9.37
C ARG A 29 3.09 -16.54 -10.20
N GLY A 30 3.76 -16.03 -11.23
CA GLY A 30 3.24 -14.98 -12.12
C GLY A 30 3.54 -13.56 -11.62
N ARG A 31 3.97 -12.70 -12.55
CA ARG A 31 4.39 -11.32 -12.26
C ARG A 31 3.26 -10.47 -11.65
N GLU A 32 2.03 -10.71 -12.08
CA GLU A 32 0.84 -10.05 -11.56
C GLU A 32 0.62 -10.32 -10.07
N ASN A 33 0.89 -11.54 -9.60
CA ASN A 33 0.71 -11.90 -8.19
C ASN A 33 1.75 -11.23 -7.28
N VAL A 34 3.00 -11.14 -7.74
CA VAL A 34 4.06 -10.37 -7.04
C VAL A 34 3.68 -8.89 -6.99
N HIS A 35 3.15 -8.34 -8.08
CA HIS A 35 2.71 -6.95 -8.15
C HIS A 35 1.53 -6.64 -7.21
N LYS A 36 0.51 -7.50 -7.18
CA LYS A 36 -0.61 -7.42 -6.23
C LYS A 36 -0.11 -7.39 -4.79
N ARG A 37 0.81 -8.29 -4.44
CA ARG A 37 1.41 -8.35 -3.10
C ARG A 37 2.20 -7.09 -2.75
N TYR A 38 2.99 -6.58 -3.69
CA TYR A 38 3.75 -5.34 -3.50
C TYR A 38 2.84 -4.17 -3.13
N LEU A 39 1.73 -4.02 -3.86
CA LEU A 39 0.81 -2.91 -3.66
C LEU A 39 0.02 -3.02 -2.35
N ILE A 40 -0.40 -4.22 -1.95
CA ILE A 40 -0.99 -4.45 -0.61
C ILE A 40 -0.01 -4.06 0.50
N HIS A 41 1.29 -4.37 0.36
CA HIS A 41 2.30 -4.01 1.35
C HIS A 41 2.58 -2.51 1.41
N VAL A 42 2.75 -1.83 0.26
CA VAL A 42 2.89 -0.37 0.19
C VAL A 42 1.68 0.31 0.81
N ALA A 43 0.49 -0.20 0.51
CA ALA A 43 -0.76 0.28 1.04
C ALA A 43 -0.85 0.18 2.56
N GLY A 44 -0.60 -1.00 3.13
CA GLY A 44 -0.59 -1.19 4.58
C GLY A 44 0.43 -0.28 5.27
N PHE A 45 1.59 -0.07 4.65
CA PHE A 45 2.62 0.84 5.16
C PHE A 45 2.16 2.30 5.15
N ASN A 46 1.59 2.76 4.03
CA ASN A 46 1.07 4.14 3.89
C ASN A 46 -0.09 4.40 4.84
N LEU A 47 -0.99 3.43 5.03
CA LEU A 47 -2.04 3.53 6.04
C LEU A 47 -1.44 3.67 7.44
N GLY A 48 -0.42 2.88 7.79
CA GLY A 48 0.23 2.98 9.09
C GLY A 48 0.87 4.35 9.33
N ILE A 49 1.42 4.99 8.30
CA ILE A 49 1.89 6.39 8.38
C ILE A 49 0.73 7.35 8.62
N LEU A 50 -0.34 7.24 7.81
CA LEU A 50 -1.52 8.09 7.91
C LEU A 50 -2.16 7.98 9.30
N MET A 51 -2.36 6.75 9.79
CA MET A 51 -2.90 6.49 11.12
C MET A 51 -2.00 7.03 12.22
N ARG A 52 -0.67 6.93 12.07
CA ARG A 52 0.25 7.51 13.06
C ARG A 52 0.17 9.03 13.08
N ALA A 53 -0.01 9.66 11.92
CA ALA A 53 -0.12 11.11 11.81
C ALA A 53 -1.44 11.64 12.38
N LEU A 54 -2.56 10.94 12.14
CA LEU A 54 -3.88 11.35 12.59
C LEU A 54 -4.17 10.94 14.05
N PHE A 55 -3.81 9.71 14.43
CA PHE A 55 -4.25 9.09 15.69
C PHE A 55 -3.10 8.73 16.64
N GLY A 56 -1.86 9.06 16.29
CA GLY A 56 -0.66 8.75 17.09
C GLY A 56 -0.22 7.28 17.05
N CYS A 57 -0.99 6.38 16.45
CA CYS A 57 -0.71 4.94 16.36
C CYS A 57 -0.64 4.43 14.92
N GLY A 58 0.36 3.61 14.59
CA GLY A 58 0.59 3.17 13.21
C GLY A 58 -0.12 1.88 12.80
N THR A 59 -0.97 1.30 13.64
CA THR A 59 -1.72 0.08 13.30
C THR A 59 -3.09 0.08 13.98
N PRO A 60 -4.11 -0.55 13.36
CA PRO A 60 -5.42 -0.68 13.98
C PRO A 60 -5.41 -1.39 15.33
N ARG A 61 -4.48 -2.33 15.54
CA ARG A 61 -4.35 -3.05 16.81
C ARG A 61 -3.61 -2.23 17.88
N GLY A 62 -2.70 -1.33 17.46
CA GLY A 62 -2.06 -0.36 18.35
C GLY A 62 -3.02 0.76 18.79
N ALA A 63 -4.04 1.04 17.97
CA ALA A 63 -5.22 1.80 18.35
C ALA A 63 -6.18 0.91 19.14
N ARG A 64 -6.00 0.76 20.47
CA ARG A 64 -7.02 0.11 21.33
C ARG A 64 -8.32 0.93 21.23
N GLY A 65 -9.17 0.62 20.24
CA GLY A 65 -10.35 1.43 19.89
C GLY A 65 -10.77 1.42 18.42
N ALA A 66 -10.06 0.69 17.53
CA ALA A 66 -10.51 0.50 16.14
C ALA A 66 -11.91 -0.15 16.12
N SER A 67 -12.94 0.66 15.91
CA SER A 67 -14.32 0.24 16.07
C SER A 67 -14.83 -0.47 14.81
N LYS A 68 -14.37 -0.06 13.62
CA LYS A 68 -14.79 -0.61 12.31
C LYS A 68 -13.71 -0.44 11.24
N ALA A 69 -13.47 -1.48 10.44
CA ALA A 69 -12.65 -1.39 9.22
C ALA A 69 -13.37 -2.08 8.06
N PHE A 70 -13.43 -1.41 6.91
CA PHE A 70 -14.08 -1.86 5.69
C PHE A 70 -13.06 -1.92 4.56
N LEU A 71 -12.96 -3.10 3.94
CA LEU A 71 -12.17 -3.32 2.74
C LEU A 71 -13.12 -3.41 1.54
N PHE A 72 -12.92 -2.55 0.56
CA PHE A 72 -13.60 -2.59 -0.73
C PHE A 72 -12.61 -3.03 -1.80
N VAL A 73 -12.99 -4.04 -2.57
CA VAL A 73 -12.24 -4.51 -3.73
C VAL A 73 -13.18 -4.46 -4.91
N VAL A 74 -12.88 -3.58 -5.88
CA VAL A 74 -13.66 -3.40 -7.10
C VAL A 74 -12.78 -3.80 -8.26
N GLN A 75 -13.13 -4.88 -8.94
CA GLN A 75 -12.45 -5.31 -10.16
C GLN A 75 -13.30 -4.92 -11.36
N THR A 76 -12.72 -4.13 -12.26
CA THR A 76 -13.23 -3.83 -13.60
C THR A 76 -12.35 -4.53 -14.63
N ASP A 77 -12.78 -4.51 -15.88
CA ASP A 77 -12.02 -5.00 -17.05
C ASP A 77 -10.69 -4.26 -17.24
N VAL A 78 -10.61 -2.99 -16.81
CA VAL A 78 -9.45 -2.12 -17.00
C VAL A 78 -8.70 -1.77 -15.72
N ALA A 79 -9.26 -2.08 -14.55
CA ALA A 79 -8.62 -1.74 -13.28
C ALA A 79 -9.10 -2.57 -12.10
N LEU A 80 -8.20 -2.87 -11.18
CA LEU A 80 -8.52 -3.32 -9.83
C LEU A 80 -8.38 -2.12 -8.87
N VAL A 81 -9.43 -1.79 -8.14
CA VAL A 81 -9.43 -0.76 -7.10
C VAL A 81 -9.54 -1.45 -5.74
N ILE A 82 -8.65 -1.09 -4.83
CA ILE A 82 -8.69 -1.54 -3.43
C ILE A 82 -8.80 -0.29 -2.56
N ALA A 83 -9.90 -0.14 -1.84
CA ALA A 83 -10.07 0.92 -0.86
C ALA A 83 -10.19 0.33 0.54
N LEU A 84 -9.45 0.88 1.49
CA LEU A 84 -9.54 0.52 2.90
C LEU A 84 -9.99 1.76 3.68
N VAL A 85 -11.14 1.66 4.32
CA VAL A 85 -11.68 2.70 5.20
C VAL A 85 -11.69 2.15 6.61
N ALA A 86 -11.07 2.86 7.54
CA ALA A 86 -11.03 2.45 8.93
C ALA A 86 -11.44 3.62 9.82
N GLU A 87 -12.31 3.34 10.78
CA GLU A 87 -12.83 4.29 11.76
C GLU A 87 -12.18 4.01 13.12
N PHE A 88 -11.58 5.04 13.70
CA PHE A 88 -10.85 5.04 14.96
C PHE A 88 -11.38 6.18 15.82
N ASP A 89 -12.00 5.85 16.96
CA ASP A 89 -12.51 6.84 17.92
C ASP A 89 -13.39 7.96 17.28
N GLY A 90 -14.17 7.62 16.25
CA GLY A 90 -15.02 8.56 15.51
C GLY A 90 -14.33 9.27 14.33
N GLU A 91 -13.03 9.11 14.15
CA GLU A 91 -12.28 9.65 13.02
C GLU A 91 -11.98 8.58 11.95
N ARG A 92 -12.00 8.97 10.67
CA ARG A 92 -11.85 8.05 9.54
C ARG A 92 -10.51 8.21 8.84
N ALA A 93 -9.78 7.11 8.68
CA ALA A 93 -8.67 7.03 7.73
C ALA A 93 -9.09 6.23 6.50
N MET A 94 -8.74 6.74 5.32
CA MET A 94 -9.02 6.08 4.05
C MET A 94 -7.73 5.93 3.25
N LEU A 95 -7.57 4.76 2.65
CA LEU A 95 -6.54 4.48 1.66
C LEU A 95 -7.21 3.97 0.39
N LEU A 96 -6.83 4.54 -0.76
CA LEU A 96 -7.26 4.10 -2.08
C LEU A 96 -6.06 3.64 -2.89
N ILE A 97 -6.14 2.45 -3.46
CA ILE A 97 -5.19 1.90 -4.43
C ILE A 97 -5.96 1.65 -5.71
N VAL A 98 -5.47 2.17 -6.83
CA VAL A 98 -6.00 1.87 -8.16
C VAL A 98 -4.89 1.18 -8.94
N PHE A 99 -5.20 0.02 -9.48
CA PHE A 99 -4.34 -0.78 -10.33
C PHE A 99 -4.96 -0.76 -11.71
N THR A 100 -4.34 -0.10 -12.67
CA THR A 100 -4.62 -0.32 -14.09
C THR A 100 -3.56 -1.30 -14.57
N PRO A 101 -3.91 -2.50 -15.07
CA PRO A 101 -2.94 -3.31 -15.79
C PRO A 101 -2.57 -2.53 -17.05
N GLU A 102 -1.43 -1.86 -17.04
CA GLU A 102 -0.80 -1.45 -18.29
C GLU A 102 -0.59 -2.70 -19.12
N GLY A 103 -1.04 -2.60 -20.38
CA GLY A 103 -1.27 -3.70 -21.30
C GLY A 103 -0.15 -4.73 -21.26
N ALA A 104 -0.57 -5.99 -21.39
CA ALA A 104 0.30 -7.08 -21.80
C ALA A 104 1.24 -6.60 -22.90
N ASP A 105 2.53 -6.50 -22.56
CA ASP A 105 3.58 -6.24 -23.53
C ASP A 105 3.44 -7.30 -24.63
N ARG A 106 3.24 -6.84 -25.87
CA ARG A 106 3.11 -7.71 -27.03
C ARG A 106 4.46 -8.43 -27.19
N PRO A 107 4.48 -9.74 -27.46
CA PRO A 107 5.73 -10.40 -27.80
C PRO A 107 6.23 -9.84 -29.15
N GLY A 108 7.43 -9.27 -29.13
CA GLY A 108 8.26 -8.96 -30.30
C GLY A 108 9.59 -9.65 -30.14
#